data_AF-A0A7X7WKL3-F1
#
_entry.id   AF-A0A7X7WKL3-F1
#
_cell.length_a   1.000
_cell.length_b   1.000
_cell.length_c   1.000
_cell.angle_alpha   90.00
_cell.angle_beta   90.00
_cell.angle_gamma   90.00
#
_symmetry.space_group_name_H-M   'P 1'
#
loop_
_entity.id
_entity.type
_entity.pdbx_description
1 polymer ?
#
loop_
_entity_poly.entity_id
_entity_poly.type
_entity_poly.pdbx_seq_one_letter_code
_entity_poly.pdbx_strand_id
1 'polypeptide(L)'
;RLYPQTPHPIRVTVYPWDKPITAAGDTFEIGITLYGKTVTNLLVVLMSLGKGLEEGVGRAQNENRGKAKILKISDRLSGASIPWEKLKNDYHNIAEPRELSEISAGMRLDDVVVNFGSPLKITVNEKITFKPQPRDIAANLLRRIGNLSAFYGESEIEPQANDLIGVAEKVEFSSNLKRIEAIRYSSRQSKTISMSGALGSMIIKSCPAELAKLLKMGEYTGVGKGTTMGLGDYRLESIEK
;
A
#
# COMPACT_ATOMS: atom_id res chain seq x y z
N ARG A 1 2.58 15.55 22.39
CA ARG A 1 1.89 15.76 21.09
C ARG A 1 2.02 14.46 20.29
N LEU A 2 0.95 13.67 20.16
CA LEU A 2 1.03 12.28 19.67
C LEU A 2 1.30 12.14 18.16
N TYR A 3 1.18 13.20 17.35
CA TYR A 3 1.50 13.12 15.92
C TYR A 3 2.11 14.44 15.41
N PRO A 4 3.39 14.47 14.97
CA PRO A 4 3.99 15.67 14.39
C PRO A 4 3.46 15.98 12.98
N GLN A 5 2.86 15.00 12.28
CA GLN A 5 2.16 15.18 10.99
C GLN A 5 0.98 14.22 10.83
N THR A 6 -0.14 14.73 10.30
CA THR A 6 -1.32 13.97 9.90
C THR A 6 -0.98 13.00 8.76
N PRO A 7 -1.40 11.72 8.80
CA PRO A 7 -1.20 10.82 7.66
C PRO A 7 -1.95 11.35 6.43
N HIS A 8 -1.43 11.14 5.22
CA HIS A 8 -2.22 11.45 4.03
C HIS A 8 -3.30 10.37 3.81
N PRO A 9 -4.55 10.75 3.49
CA PRO A 9 -5.67 9.84 3.27
C PRO A 9 -5.68 9.31 1.82
N ILE A 10 -4.49 9.03 1.29
CA ILE A 10 -4.28 8.45 -0.03
C ILE A 10 -3.02 7.59 -0.03
N ARG A 11 -3.07 6.52 -0.81
CA ARG A 11 -1.95 5.66 -1.12
C ARG A 11 -1.90 5.44 -2.63
N VAL A 12 -0.71 5.62 -3.21
CA VAL A 12 -0.46 5.38 -4.63
C VAL A 12 0.63 4.33 -4.78
N THR A 13 0.33 3.22 -5.44
CA THR A 13 1.28 2.16 -5.80
C THR A 13 1.46 2.09 -7.31
N VAL A 14 2.60 1.54 -7.76
CA VAL A 14 2.87 1.28 -9.17
C VAL A 14 3.33 -0.17 -9.30
N TYR A 15 2.78 -0.90 -10.26
CA TYR A 15 3.16 -2.29 -10.53
C TYR A 15 3.56 -2.53 -11.99
N PRO A 16 4.58 -3.37 -12.22
CA PRO A 16 5.49 -3.91 -11.20
C PRO A 16 6.46 -2.83 -10.67
N TRP A 17 6.75 -2.84 -9.37
CA TRP A 17 7.56 -1.79 -8.72
C TRP A 17 9.02 -1.82 -9.16
N ASP A 18 9.54 -3.01 -9.47
CA ASP A 18 10.92 -3.30 -9.87
C ASP A 18 11.19 -3.08 -11.37
N LYS A 19 10.22 -2.55 -12.13
CA LYS A 19 10.38 -2.13 -13.53
C LYS A 19 10.38 -0.59 -13.65
N PRO A 20 11.48 0.10 -13.29
CA PRO A 20 11.53 1.56 -13.29
C PRO A 20 11.64 2.20 -14.68
N ILE A 21 11.83 1.39 -15.73
CA ILE A 21 11.97 1.83 -17.12
C ILE A 21 10.83 1.22 -17.94
N THR A 22 10.13 2.07 -18.68
CA THR A 22 9.03 1.68 -19.57
C THR A 22 9.32 2.15 -21.00
N ALA A 23 8.88 1.36 -21.98
CA ALA A 23 8.95 1.72 -23.39
C ALA A 23 7.57 2.13 -23.93
N ALA A 24 7.53 2.75 -25.12
CA ALA A 24 6.27 3.00 -25.80
C ALA A 24 5.54 1.68 -26.07
N GLY A 25 4.26 1.62 -25.69
CA GLY A 25 3.45 0.39 -25.78
C GLY A 25 3.45 -0.46 -24.51
N ASP A 26 4.36 -0.22 -23.56
CA ASP A 26 4.32 -0.91 -22.27
C ASP A 26 3.09 -0.49 -21.47
N THR A 27 2.51 -1.46 -20.77
CA THR A 27 1.45 -1.23 -19.78
C THR A 27 2.00 -1.41 -18.37
N PHE A 28 1.49 -0.62 -17.44
CA PHE A 28 1.75 -0.73 -16.01
C PHE A 28 0.48 -0.38 -15.23
N GLU A 29 0.41 -0.81 -13.97
CA GLU A 29 -0.72 -0.51 -13.10
C GLU A 29 -0.37 0.60 -12.12
N ILE A 30 -1.34 1.50 -11.87
CA ILE A 30 -1.29 2.43 -10.75
C ILE A 30 -2.42 2.04 -9.80
N GLY A 31 -2.07 1.64 -8.58
CA GLY A 31 -3.05 1.42 -7.51
C GLY A 31 -3.32 2.73 -6.78
N ILE A 32 -4.60 3.05 -6.54
CA ILE A 32 -5.02 4.19 -5.73
C ILE A 32 -5.94 3.66 -4.63
N THR A 33 -5.59 3.93 -3.37
CA THR A 33 -6.46 3.70 -2.22
C THR A 33 -6.75 5.04 -1.55
N LEU A 34 -8.02 5.37 -1.37
CA LEU A 34 -8.51 6.56 -0.66
C LEU A 34 -9.09 6.11 0.69
N TYR A 35 -9.03 6.96 1.71
CA TYR A 35 -9.48 6.61 3.06
C TYR A 35 -10.44 7.66 3.62
N GLY A 36 -11.50 7.17 4.28
CA GLY A 36 -12.49 8.03 4.93
C GLY A 36 -13.16 9.00 3.95
N LYS A 37 -13.35 10.24 4.40
CA LYS A 37 -14.03 11.27 3.59
C LYS A 37 -13.40 11.57 2.23
N THR A 38 -12.15 11.15 1.95
CA THR A 38 -11.54 11.41 0.64
C THR A 38 -11.99 10.45 -0.45
N VAL A 39 -12.71 9.37 -0.10
CA VAL A 39 -13.25 8.41 -1.09
C VAL A 39 -14.18 9.10 -2.09
N THR A 40 -14.92 10.14 -1.67
CA THR A 40 -15.79 10.94 -2.55
C THR A 40 -15.03 11.71 -3.63
N ASN A 41 -13.70 11.86 -3.51
CA ASN A 41 -12.86 12.54 -4.49
C ASN A 41 -12.32 11.59 -5.58
N LEU A 42 -12.75 10.33 -5.63
CA LEU A 42 -12.21 9.32 -6.56
C LEU A 42 -12.13 9.82 -7.99
N LEU A 43 -13.23 10.37 -8.53
CA LEU A 43 -13.27 10.86 -9.90
C LEU A 43 -12.28 12.00 -10.15
N VAL A 44 -12.17 12.95 -9.21
CA VAL A 44 -11.22 14.07 -9.30
C VAL A 44 -9.77 13.55 -9.29
N VAL A 45 -9.48 12.54 -8.47
CA VAL A 45 -8.16 11.90 -8.42
C VAL A 45 -7.86 11.20 -9.75
N LEU A 46 -8.82 10.47 -10.32
CA LEU A 46 -8.65 9.79 -11.62
C LEU A 46 -8.46 10.77 -12.77
N MET A 47 -9.23 11.86 -12.82
CA MET A 47 -9.06 12.92 -13.81
C MET A 47 -7.70 13.61 -13.68
N SER A 48 -7.28 13.91 -12.45
CA SER A 48 -5.96 14.51 -12.18
C SER A 48 -4.82 13.58 -12.58
N LEU A 49 -4.97 12.27 -12.33
CA LEU A 49 -4.03 11.27 -12.78
C LEU A 49 -3.96 11.26 -14.32
N GLY A 50 -5.12 11.17 -14.99
CA GLY A 50 -5.19 11.19 -16.45
C GLY A 50 -4.45 12.39 -17.05
N LYS A 51 -4.73 13.59 -16.52
CA LYS A 51 -4.05 14.82 -16.93
C LYS A 51 -2.54 14.79 -16.68
N GLY A 52 -2.11 14.31 -15.51
CA GLY A 52 -0.70 14.18 -15.19
C GLY A 52 0.04 13.20 -16.10
N LEU A 53 -0.61 12.10 -16.52
CA LEU A 53 -0.04 11.14 -17.46
C LEU A 53 0.13 11.72 -18.87
N GLU A 54 -0.77 12.62 -19.30
CA GLU A 54 -0.67 13.37 -20.57
C GLU A 54 0.44 14.42 -20.56
N GLU A 55 0.65 15.09 -19.43
CA GLU A 55 1.71 16.09 -19.24
C GLU A 55 3.10 15.45 -19.13
N GLY A 56 3.19 14.27 -18.54
CA GLY A 56 4.35 13.39 -18.64
C GLY A 56 4.72 12.66 -17.36
N VAL A 57 5.33 11.50 -17.55
CA VAL A 57 5.69 10.49 -16.55
C VAL A 57 7.20 10.28 -16.53
N GLY A 58 7.74 10.07 -15.33
CA GLY A 58 9.15 9.73 -15.14
C GLY A 58 10.10 10.91 -15.32
N ARG A 59 11.40 10.58 -15.45
CA ARG A 59 12.47 11.56 -15.65
C ARG A 59 12.45 12.05 -17.10
N ALA A 60 12.65 13.35 -17.30
CA ALA A 60 12.79 13.89 -18.64
C ALA A 60 14.06 13.35 -19.32
N GLN A 61 13.94 12.93 -20.58
CA GLN A 61 15.02 12.60 -21.50
C GLN A 61 14.94 13.58 -22.67
N ASN A 62 16.04 14.29 -22.98
CA ASN A 62 16.08 15.30 -24.04
C ASN A 62 14.90 16.28 -23.95
N GLU A 63 14.71 16.87 -22.75
CA GLU A 63 13.65 17.83 -22.42
C GLU A 63 12.20 17.29 -22.45
N ASN A 64 11.99 16.05 -22.89
CA ASN A 64 10.67 15.42 -22.98
C ASN A 64 10.48 14.33 -21.93
N ARG A 65 9.26 14.20 -21.41
CA ARG A 65 8.86 13.08 -20.55
C ARG A 65 8.07 12.06 -21.36
N GLY A 66 8.15 10.79 -20.94
CA GLY A 66 7.24 9.77 -21.46
C GLY A 66 5.79 10.16 -21.16
N LYS A 67 4.84 9.79 -22.01
CA LYS A 67 3.42 10.05 -21.78
C LYS A 67 2.68 8.73 -21.65
N ALA A 68 1.59 8.72 -20.91
CA ALA A 68 0.73 7.57 -20.78
C ALA A 68 -0.74 7.99 -20.83
N LYS A 69 -1.61 7.01 -21.03
CA LYS A 69 -3.05 7.19 -20.93
C LYS A 69 -3.65 6.08 -20.09
N ILE A 70 -4.75 6.38 -19.42
CA ILE A 70 -5.49 5.37 -18.67
C ILE A 70 -6.27 4.53 -19.70
N LEU A 71 -6.09 3.21 -19.66
CA LEU A 71 -6.82 2.29 -20.55
C LEU A 71 -8.14 1.84 -19.91
N LYS A 72 -8.06 1.39 -18.66
CA LYS A 72 -9.18 0.87 -17.87
C LYS A 72 -8.98 1.21 -16.41
N ILE A 73 -10.09 1.29 -15.67
CA ILE A 73 -10.10 1.34 -14.21
C ILE A 73 -10.72 0.03 -13.72
N SER A 74 -10.18 -0.50 -12.63
CA SER A 74 -10.73 -1.69 -11.98
C SER A 74 -10.84 -1.48 -10.48
N ASP A 75 -11.95 -1.89 -9.89
CA ASP A 75 -12.09 -2.05 -8.45
C ASP A 75 -11.59 -3.44 -8.04
N ARG A 76 -10.54 -3.48 -7.22
CA ARG A 76 -9.94 -4.73 -6.75
C ARG A 76 -10.81 -5.48 -5.75
N LEU A 77 -11.79 -4.82 -5.13
CA LEU A 77 -12.69 -5.45 -4.14
C LEU A 77 -13.88 -6.12 -4.81
N SER A 78 -14.59 -5.43 -5.71
CA SER A 78 -15.71 -6.02 -6.44
C SER A 78 -15.30 -6.83 -7.68
N GLY A 79 -14.07 -6.65 -8.18
CA GLY A 79 -13.64 -7.19 -9.47
C GLY A 79 -14.21 -6.44 -10.68
N ALA A 80 -14.99 -5.38 -10.46
CA ALA A 80 -15.54 -4.58 -11.55
C ALA A 80 -14.43 -3.90 -12.36
N SER A 81 -14.62 -3.80 -13.67
CA SER A 81 -13.69 -3.14 -14.57
C SER A 81 -14.42 -2.41 -15.67
N ILE A 82 -13.94 -1.21 -16.01
CA ILE A 82 -14.54 -0.35 -17.03
C ILE A 82 -13.44 0.32 -17.87
N PRO A 83 -13.61 0.45 -19.20
CA PRO A 83 -12.74 1.31 -20.01
C PRO A 83 -12.77 2.76 -19.51
N TRP A 84 -11.61 3.42 -19.48
CA TRP A 84 -11.52 4.80 -18.99
C TRP A 84 -12.40 5.76 -19.80
N GLU A 85 -12.44 5.60 -21.12
CA GLU A 85 -13.28 6.44 -21.99
C GLU A 85 -14.77 6.36 -21.65
N LYS A 86 -15.26 5.19 -21.21
CA LYS A 86 -16.66 5.05 -20.77
C LYS A 86 -16.90 5.75 -19.44
N LEU A 87 -16.00 5.53 -18.46
CA LEU A 87 -16.10 6.17 -17.15
C LEU A 87 -16.02 7.71 -17.23
N LYS A 88 -15.18 8.23 -18.13
CA LYS A 88 -14.97 9.66 -18.33
C LYS A 88 -16.19 10.39 -18.86
N ASN A 89 -17.06 9.69 -19.60
CA ASN A 89 -18.27 10.27 -20.20
C ASN A 89 -19.51 10.06 -19.32
N ASP A 90 -19.65 8.89 -18.71
CA ASP A 90 -20.87 8.50 -17.99
C ASP A 90 -20.78 8.75 -16.47
N TYR A 91 -19.58 9.03 -15.95
CA TYR A 91 -19.29 9.26 -14.53
C TYR A 91 -19.88 8.19 -13.59
N HIS A 92 -20.03 6.96 -14.08
CA HIS A 92 -20.54 5.84 -13.29
C HIS A 92 -19.68 5.64 -12.04
N ASN A 93 -20.29 5.41 -10.87
CA ASN A 93 -19.50 5.01 -9.72
C ASN A 93 -18.87 3.63 -9.97
N ILE A 94 -17.54 3.53 -9.94
CA ILE A 94 -16.83 2.27 -10.21
C ILE A 94 -16.43 1.53 -8.93
N ALA A 95 -16.35 2.24 -7.81
CA ALA A 95 -15.94 1.67 -6.54
C ALA A 95 -16.81 2.25 -5.43
N GLU A 96 -17.27 1.37 -4.56
CA GLU A 96 -17.98 1.75 -3.35
C GLU A 96 -17.02 1.68 -2.15
N PRO A 97 -17.12 2.60 -1.17
CA PRO A 97 -16.38 2.47 0.08
C PRO A 97 -16.66 1.12 0.75
N ARG A 98 -15.66 0.59 1.44
CA ARG A 98 -15.74 -0.64 2.24
C ARG A 98 -15.00 -0.44 3.55
N GLU A 99 -15.51 -1.01 4.63
CA GLU A 99 -14.79 -0.97 5.89
C GLU A 99 -13.64 -2.00 5.90
N LEU A 100 -12.52 -1.64 6.51
CA LEU A 100 -11.38 -2.57 6.62
C LEU A 100 -11.71 -3.80 7.49
N SER A 101 -12.57 -3.61 8.49
CA SER A 101 -13.15 -4.67 9.34
C SER A 101 -13.90 -5.70 8.50
N GLU A 102 -14.75 -5.26 7.57
CA GLU A 102 -15.50 -6.14 6.67
C GLU A 102 -14.58 -6.92 5.73
N ILE A 103 -13.58 -6.26 5.16
CA ILE A 103 -12.63 -6.89 4.22
C ILE A 103 -11.79 -7.97 4.90
N SER A 104 -11.51 -7.82 6.20
CA SER A 104 -10.76 -8.79 6.99
C SER A 104 -11.66 -9.81 7.71
N ALA A 105 -12.98 -9.67 7.64
CA ALA A 105 -13.91 -10.55 8.33
C ALA A 105 -13.75 -12.00 7.87
N GLY A 106 -13.76 -12.93 8.82
CA GLY A 106 -13.63 -14.36 8.53
C GLY A 106 -12.24 -14.81 8.07
N MET A 107 -11.24 -13.92 8.02
CA MET A 107 -9.88 -14.30 7.62
C MET A 107 -9.29 -15.30 8.61
N ARG A 108 -9.05 -16.52 8.12
CA ARG A 108 -8.34 -17.57 8.84
C ARG A 108 -7.40 -18.27 7.88
N LEU A 109 -6.13 -18.24 8.19
CA LEU A 109 -5.07 -18.90 7.44
C LEU A 109 -4.22 -19.69 8.41
N ASP A 110 -3.92 -20.95 8.07
CA ASP A 110 -2.99 -21.75 8.88
C ASP A 110 -1.58 -21.19 8.74
N ASP A 111 -0.99 -21.30 7.55
CA ASP A 111 0.28 -20.64 7.24
C ASP A 111 0.02 -19.45 6.30
N VAL A 112 0.65 -18.31 6.61
CA VAL A 112 0.48 -17.06 5.86
C VAL A 112 1.80 -16.68 5.21
N VAL A 113 1.79 -16.48 3.89
CA VAL A 113 2.89 -15.82 3.19
C VAL A 113 2.55 -14.35 3.01
N VAL A 114 3.43 -13.47 3.47
CA VAL A 114 3.39 -12.03 3.27
C VAL A 114 4.39 -11.69 2.17
N ASN A 115 3.92 -11.46 0.95
CA ASN A 115 4.74 -11.17 -0.23
C ASN A 115 4.81 -9.67 -0.47
N PHE A 116 5.98 -9.06 -0.27
CA PHE A 116 6.17 -7.63 -0.45
C PHE A 116 6.41 -7.30 -1.93
N GLY A 117 5.47 -6.56 -2.53
CA GLY A 117 5.55 -6.05 -3.90
C GLY A 117 6.36 -4.74 -4.01
N SER A 118 6.72 -4.13 -2.88
CA SER A 118 7.58 -2.95 -2.82
C SER A 118 8.39 -2.93 -1.51
N PRO A 119 9.53 -2.21 -1.46
CA PRO A 119 10.39 -2.22 -0.28
C PRO A 119 9.68 -1.82 1.00
N LEU A 120 9.78 -2.68 2.01
CA LEU A 120 9.36 -2.45 3.37
C LEU A 120 10.39 -1.60 4.11
N LYS A 121 9.96 -0.47 4.66
CA LYS A 121 10.81 0.44 5.44
C LYS A 121 10.25 0.60 6.86
N ILE A 122 10.76 -0.19 7.80
CA ILE A 122 10.40 -0.09 9.22
C ILE A 122 11.58 0.48 10.01
N THR A 123 11.26 1.29 11.04
CA THR A 123 12.23 1.82 11.99
C THR A 123 12.01 1.18 13.36
N VAL A 124 13.07 0.61 13.93
CA VAL A 124 13.12 0.04 15.29
C VAL A 124 14.27 0.74 16.02
N ASN A 125 14.03 1.27 17.21
CA ASN A 125 15.02 2.05 17.98
C ASN A 125 15.71 3.11 17.11
N GLU A 126 14.89 3.91 16.41
CA GLU A 126 15.31 5.00 15.51
C GLU A 126 16.13 4.61 14.28
N LYS A 127 16.43 3.32 14.08
CA LYS A 127 17.19 2.80 12.94
C LYS A 127 16.31 2.01 11.99
N ILE A 128 16.57 2.12 10.69
CA ILE A 128 15.89 1.29 9.69
C ILE A 128 16.36 -0.15 9.87
N THR A 129 15.42 -1.08 10.02
CA THR A 129 15.69 -2.52 10.02
C THR A 129 15.43 -3.11 8.64
N PHE A 130 16.33 -3.98 8.19
CA PHE A 130 16.17 -4.79 6.98
C PHE A 130 15.78 -6.23 7.28
N LYS A 131 15.61 -6.58 8.56
CA LYS A 131 15.16 -7.88 9.07
C LYS A 131 13.98 -7.67 10.02
N PRO A 132 12.87 -7.07 9.55
CA PRO A 132 11.71 -6.87 10.41
C PRO A 132 11.15 -8.22 10.86
N GLN A 133 10.65 -8.26 12.08
CA GLN A 133 9.93 -9.39 12.66
C GLN A 133 8.41 -9.19 12.53
N PRO A 134 7.58 -10.24 12.69
CA PRO A 134 6.12 -10.10 12.65
C PRO A 134 5.58 -9.04 13.63
N ARG A 135 6.14 -8.94 14.84
CA ARG A 135 5.80 -7.89 15.82
C ARG A 135 6.04 -6.46 15.29
N ASP A 136 7.10 -6.25 14.49
CA ASP A 136 7.43 -4.94 13.95
C ASP A 136 6.42 -4.53 12.88
N ILE A 137 5.99 -5.49 12.05
CA ILE A 137 4.94 -5.32 11.04
C ILE A 137 3.61 -5.02 11.73
N ALA A 138 3.22 -5.84 12.72
CA ALA A 138 1.98 -5.67 13.48
C ALA A 138 1.90 -4.30 14.16
N ALA A 139 2.95 -3.88 14.88
CA ALA A 139 3.02 -2.57 15.52
C ALA A 139 2.88 -1.41 14.52
N ASN A 140 3.50 -1.52 13.34
CA ASN A 140 3.40 -0.49 12.30
C ASN A 140 2.02 -0.45 11.63
N LEU A 141 1.36 -1.60 11.46
CA LEU A 141 0.00 -1.70 10.95
C LEU A 141 -1.00 -1.09 11.94
N LEU A 142 -0.95 -1.51 13.22
CA LEU A 142 -1.81 -0.98 14.27
C LEU A 142 -1.71 0.54 14.36
N ARG A 143 -0.49 1.07 14.40
CA ARG A 143 -0.25 2.52 14.41
C ARG A 143 -0.83 3.21 13.18
N ARG A 144 -0.65 2.63 11.99
CA ARG A 144 -1.12 3.25 10.75
C ARG A 144 -2.64 3.21 10.63
N ILE A 145 -3.26 2.07 10.89
CA ILE A 145 -4.71 1.87 10.84
C ILE A 145 -5.37 2.75 11.91
N GLY A 146 -4.86 2.73 13.14
CA GLY A 146 -5.31 3.61 14.22
C GLY A 146 -5.24 5.08 13.84
N ASN A 147 -4.13 5.54 13.24
CA ASN A 147 -4.02 6.91 12.77
C ASN A 147 -5.01 7.24 11.65
N LEU A 148 -5.17 6.35 10.66
CA LEU A 148 -6.13 6.58 9.58
C LEU A 148 -7.56 6.66 10.14
N SER A 149 -7.91 5.79 11.08
CA SER A 149 -9.21 5.81 11.76
C SER A 149 -9.41 7.09 12.56
N ALA A 150 -8.45 7.50 13.39
CA ALA A 150 -8.58 8.68 14.24
C ALA A 150 -8.71 9.99 13.44
N PHE A 151 -8.09 10.09 12.26
CA PHE A 151 -8.11 11.30 11.44
C PHE A 151 -9.19 11.30 10.33
N TYR A 152 -9.60 10.13 9.85
CA TYR A 152 -10.46 10.00 8.67
C TYR A 152 -11.61 8.99 8.82
N GLY A 153 -11.61 8.17 9.86
CA GLY A 153 -12.68 7.22 10.15
C GLY A 153 -13.93 7.91 10.69
N GLU A 154 -15.06 7.21 10.58
CA GLU A 154 -16.35 7.66 11.14
C GLU A 154 -16.52 7.26 12.60
N SER A 155 -15.69 6.35 13.10
CA SER A 155 -15.68 5.86 14.48
C SER A 155 -14.25 5.71 15.00
N GLU A 156 -14.06 5.94 16.31
CA GLU A 156 -12.82 5.59 17.00
C GLU A 156 -12.76 4.06 17.10
N ILE A 157 -11.87 3.45 16.31
CA ILE A 157 -11.47 2.07 16.55
C ILE A 157 -10.53 2.10 17.75
N GLU A 158 -10.98 1.61 18.91
CA GLU A 158 -10.06 1.20 19.96
C GLU A 158 -9.34 -0.06 19.48
N PRO A 159 -8.04 0.00 19.17
CA PRO A 159 -7.33 -1.22 18.88
C PRO A 159 -7.14 -1.96 20.19
N GLN A 160 -7.55 -3.23 20.27
CA GLN A 160 -7.00 -4.19 21.24
C GLN A 160 -5.50 -4.47 20.93
N ALA A 161 -4.71 -3.39 20.88
CA ALA A 161 -3.38 -3.35 20.28
C ALA A 161 -2.33 -4.08 21.12
N ASN A 162 -2.46 -4.03 22.44
CA ASN A 162 -1.43 -4.54 23.34
C ASN A 162 -1.35 -6.08 23.30
N ASP A 163 -2.50 -6.76 23.22
CA ASP A 163 -2.53 -8.22 23.16
C ASP A 163 -2.02 -8.75 21.81
N LEU A 164 -2.30 -8.03 20.72
CA LEU A 164 -1.92 -8.49 19.38
C LEU A 164 -0.41 -8.37 19.09
N ILE A 165 0.28 -7.37 19.63
CA ILE A 165 1.73 -7.26 19.50
C ILE A 165 2.42 -8.43 20.22
N GLY A 166 1.97 -8.77 21.44
CA GLY A 166 2.48 -9.90 22.19
C GLY A 166 2.22 -11.24 21.50
N VAL A 167 1.09 -11.38 20.81
CA VAL A 167 0.80 -12.53 19.94
C VAL A 167 1.79 -12.58 18.78
N ALA A 168 1.99 -11.47 18.05
CA ALA A 168 2.89 -11.40 16.90
C ALA A 168 4.37 -11.58 17.26
N GLU A 169 4.76 -11.37 18.51
CA GLU A 169 6.12 -11.65 19.00
C GLU A 169 6.40 -13.15 19.18
N LYS A 170 5.36 -13.95 19.43
CA LYS A 170 5.47 -15.38 19.76
C LYS A 170 5.27 -16.31 18.57
N VAL A 171 4.82 -15.81 17.42
CA VAL A 171 4.60 -16.65 16.23
C VAL A 171 5.92 -17.16 15.68
N GLU A 172 5.93 -18.41 15.23
CA GLU A 172 7.03 -18.94 14.45
C GLU A 172 6.99 -18.35 13.02
N PHE A 173 8.14 -17.94 12.50
CA PHE A 173 8.21 -17.36 11.17
C PHE A 173 9.55 -17.65 10.48
N SER A 174 9.55 -17.60 9.15
CA SER A 174 10.75 -17.55 8.33
C SER A 174 10.70 -16.35 7.38
N SER A 175 11.86 -15.86 6.96
CA SER A 175 11.95 -14.66 6.13
C SER A 175 13.07 -14.79 5.11
N ASN A 176 12.79 -14.42 3.87
CA ASN A 176 13.79 -14.29 2.80
C ASN A 176 14.00 -12.82 2.39
N LEU A 177 13.55 -11.88 3.22
CA LEU A 177 13.67 -10.45 2.98
C LEU A 177 15.14 -10.05 2.79
N LYS A 178 15.41 -9.31 1.71
CA LYS A 178 16.72 -8.78 1.37
C LYS A 178 16.70 -7.27 1.35
N ARG A 179 17.80 -6.67 1.80
CA ARG A 179 18.02 -5.23 1.61
C ARG A 179 18.12 -4.95 0.11
N ILE A 180 17.32 -4.01 -0.35
CA ILE A 180 17.43 -3.45 -1.69
C ILE A 180 17.72 -1.95 -1.61
N GLU A 181 18.49 -1.46 -2.58
CA GLU A 181 18.81 -0.05 -2.72
C GLU A 181 18.05 0.52 -3.91
N ALA A 182 17.29 1.59 -3.65
CA ALA A 182 16.53 2.25 -4.67
C ALA A 182 16.40 3.72 -4.35
N ILE A 183 16.28 4.53 -5.41
CA ILE A 183 16.16 5.98 -5.30
C ILE A 183 15.05 6.49 -6.21
N ARG A 184 14.45 7.61 -5.81
CA ARG A 184 13.51 8.37 -6.61
C ARG A 184 13.97 9.83 -6.67
N TYR A 185 13.92 10.43 -7.84
CA TYR A 185 14.09 11.88 -7.96
C TYR A 185 12.77 12.60 -7.66
N SER A 186 12.80 13.61 -6.79
CA SER A 186 11.68 14.48 -6.47
C SER A 186 11.87 15.82 -7.17
N SER A 187 11.08 16.08 -8.21
CA SER A 187 11.08 17.36 -8.92
C SER A 187 10.65 18.53 -8.03
N ARG A 188 9.63 18.32 -7.16
CA ARG A 188 9.12 19.36 -6.25
C ARG A 188 10.19 19.88 -5.28
N GLN A 189 11.12 19.02 -4.87
CA GLN A 189 12.15 19.35 -3.87
C GLN A 189 13.56 19.32 -4.47
N SER A 190 13.67 19.13 -5.79
CA SER A 190 14.92 18.95 -6.54
C SER A 190 15.93 18.02 -5.85
N LYS A 191 15.48 16.92 -5.25
CA LYS A 191 16.32 16.02 -4.45
C LYS A 191 16.05 14.55 -4.69
N THR A 192 17.06 13.73 -4.45
CA THR A 192 16.93 12.28 -4.44
C THR A 192 16.37 11.79 -3.11
N ILE A 193 15.34 10.97 -3.17
CA ILE A 193 14.67 10.34 -2.03
C ILE A 193 15.04 8.85 -2.06
N SER A 194 15.55 8.33 -0.95
CA SER A 194 15.77 6.89 -0.81
C SER A 194 14.44 6.15 -0.78
N MET A 195 14.29 5.20 -1.70
CA MET A 195 13.22 4.21 -1.74
C MET A 195 13.70 2.83 -1.25
N SER A 196 14.94 2.74 -0.75
CA SER A 196 15.55 1.52 -0.21
C SER A 196 14.76 0.93 0.96
N GLY A 197 14.77 -0.40 1.10
CA GLY A 197 14.05 -1.12 2.15
C GLY A 197 14.33 -2.62 2.09
N ALA A 198 13.55 -3.41 2.81
CA ALA A 198 13.55 -4.87 2.72
C ALA A 198 12.53 -5.33 1.68
N LEU A 199 12.91 -6.19 0.74
CA LEU A 199 12.02 -6.75 -0.28
C LEU A 199 12.14 -8.28 -0.31
N GLY A 200 11.05 -8.98 -0.59
CA GLY A 200 10.94 -10.43 -0.55
C GLY A 200 9.64 -10.85 0.14
N SER A 201 9.69 -11.91 0.92
CA SER A 201 8.55 -12.48 1.62
C SER A 201 8.88 -12.93 3.05
N MET A 202 7.82 -13.08 3.84
CA MET A 202 7.85 -13.62 5.19
C MET A 202 6.75 -14.68 5.31
N ILE A 203 7.07 -15.83 5.88
CA ILE A 203 6.10 -16.90 6.15
C ILE A 203 5.86 -16.92 7.65
N ILE A 204 4.60 -16.77 8.06
CA ILE A 204 4.17 -16.90 9.46
C ILE A 204 3.46 -18.24 9.58
N LYS A 205 3.98 -19.10 10.47
CA LYS A 205 3.43 -20.43 10.72
C LYS A 205 2.31 -20.38 11.73
N SER A 206 1.25 -21.14 11.50
CA SER A 206 0.08 -21.22 12.39
C SER A 206 -0.41 -19.83 12.82
N CYS A 207 -0.64 -18.94 11.84
CA CYS A 207 -0.92 -17.54 12.05
C CYS A 207 -2.22 -17.34 12.84
N PRO A 208 -2.18 -16.69 14.02
CA PRO A 208 -3.39 -16.41 14.79
C PRO A 208 -4.39 -15.58 13.99
N ALA A 209 -5.69 -15.86 14.13
CA ALA A 209 -6.74 -15.24 13.33
C ALA A 209 -6.71 -13.70 13.40
N GLU A 210 -6.51 -13.11 14.58
CA GLU A 210 -6.42 -11.65 14.75
C GLU A 210 -5.20 -11.05 14.05
N LEU A 211 -4.09 -11.78 13.99
CA LEU A 211 -2.91 -11.35 13.22
C LEU A 211 -3.18 -11.45 11.71
N ALA A 212 -3.84 -12.51 11.26
CA ALA A 212 -4.25 -12.66 9.86
C ALA A 212 -5.20 -11.53 9.41
N LYS A 213 -6.17 -11.15 10.25
CA LYS A 213 -7.07 -10.01 10.00
C LYS A 213 -6.29 -8.69 9.90
N LEU A 214 -5.37 -8.44 10.83
CA LEU A 214 -4.53 -7.24 10.80
C LEU A 214 -3.68 -7.16 9.53
N LEU A 215 -3.05 -8.27 9.16
CA LEU A 215 -2.27 -8.37 7.93
C LEU A 215 -3.17 -8.16 6.69
N LYS A 216 -4.39 -8.69 6.70
CA LYS A 216 -5.34 -8.50 5.60
C LYS A 216 -5.70 -7.02 5.40
N MET A 217 -5.97 -6.30 6.49
CA MET A 217 -6.17 -4.84 6.43
C MET A 217 -4.92 -4.10 5.91
N GLY A 218 -3.74 -4.63 6.24
CA GLY A 218 -2.46 -4.10 5.81
C GLY A 218 -2.20 -4.17 4.30
N GLU A 219 -2.81 -5.10 3.57
CA GLU A 219 -2.74 -5.14 2.09
C GLU A 219 -3.27 -3.84 1.45
N TYR A 220 -4.27 -3.22 2.08
CA TYR A 220 -4.91 -2.01 1.56
C TYR A 220 -4.22 -0.75 2.07
N THR A 221 -3.74 -0.76 3.31
CA THR A 221 -3.09 0.40 3.93
C THR A 221 -1.61 0.51 3.60
N GLY A 222 -0.93 -0.59 3.33
CA GLY A 222 0.54 -0.70 3.31
C GLY A 222 1.15 -0.56 4.71
N VAL A 223 2.41 -0.97 4.89
CA VAL A 223 3.08 -0.98 6.20
C VAL A 223 4.41 -0.23 6.22
N GLY A 224 4.71 0.44 7.34
CA GLY A 224 5.98 1.16 7.55
C GLY A 224 5.99 2.60 7.03
N LYS A 225 7.17 3.08 6.64
CA LYS A 225 7.41 4.44 6.16
C LYS A 225 7.30 4.53 4.64
N GLY A 226 6.70 5.62 4.15
CA GLY A 226 6.58 5.89 2.71
C GLY A 226 5.41 5.17 2.03
N THR A 227 4.43 4.69 2.80
CA THR A 227 3.23 3.99 2.30
C THR A 227 2.40 4.81 1.33
N THR A 228 2.35 6.13 1.50
CA THR A 228 1.66 7.05 0.57
C THR A 228 2.28 7.04 -0.83
N MET A 229 3.58 6.74 -0.92
CA MET A 229 4.35 6.57 -2.16
C MET A 229 4.46 5.10 -2.59
N GLY A 230 3.66 4.22 -2.00
CA GLY A 230 3.56 2.82 -2.38
C GLY A 230 4.58 1.89 -1.75
N LEU A 231 5.44 2.36 -0.83
CA LEU A 231 6.34 1.48 -0.06
C LEU A 231 5.58 0.58 0.93
N GLY A 232 6.17 -0.57 1.26
CA GLY A 232 5.56 -1.58 2.12
C GLY A 232 4.23 -2.10 1.59
N ASP A 233 4.10 -2.16 0.27
CA ASP A 233 3.02 -2.88 -0.39
C ASP A 233 3.26 -4.38 -0.26
N TYR A 234 2.21 -5.13 0.04
CA TYR A 234 2.28 -6.57 0.07
C TYR A 234 0.94 -7.22 -0.22
N ARG A 235 1.01 -8.50 -0.55
CA ARG A 235 -0.12 -9.41 -0.71
C ARG A 235 0.00 -10.58 0.26
N LEU A 236 -1.14 -11.08 0.69
CA LEU A 236 -1.22 -12.33 1.45
C LEU A 236 -1.51 -13.48 0.53
N GLU A 237 -0.82 -14.60 0.75
CA GLU A 237 -1.10 -15.89 0.12
C GLU A 237 -1.27 -16.94 1.21
N SER A 238 -2.26 -17.81 1.03
CA SER A 238 -2.42 -19.02 1.84
C SER A 238 -1.49 -20.10 1.34
N ILE A 239 -0.84 -20.82 2.25
CA ILE A 239 -0.25 -22.11 1.89
C ILE A 239 -1.32 -23.16 2.17
N GLU A 240 -1.94 -23.70 1.13
CA GLU A 240 -2.74 -24.92 1.27
C GLU A 240 -1.78 -26.06 1.68
N LYS A 241 -2.12 -26.77 2.75
CA LYS A 241 -1.42 -27.98 3.16
C LYS A 241 -1.97 -29.19 2.43
#